data_AF-A0A814BWZ5-F1
#
_entry.id   AF-A0A814BWZ5-F1
#
_cell.length_a   1.000
_cell.length_b   1.000
_cell.length_c   1.000
_cell.angle_alpha   90.00
_cell.angle_beta   90.00
_cell.angle_gamma   90.00
#
_symmetry.space_group_name_H-M   'P 1'
#
loop_
_entity.id
_entity.type
_entity.pdbx_description
1 polymer ?
#
loop_
_entity_poly.entity_id
_entity_poly.type
_entity_poly.pdbx_seq_one_letter_code
_entity_poly.pdbx_strand_id
1 'polypeptide(L)'
;MLLIIAALCSSLGAFTCSFLLTLVGIMNILIAFALAIVLPIILYMNRQSLIDKLEKYMQISIKDFDGITENPVTLFWNELQEKYSCCGLNNSITDYRNSYFRNLTGRDVPQSCCRANILCSISPTKTNSYIDISCIPQVKHFIDSTMQITTIGDILLLILLFIVLISIGLFFIHIKSAKQTLNEHNEFVIKSMLTTLEQYEKELGGVKSPPSDETNFHDKQRIQGILPITPTVVRVKSPRIINYLGFN
;
A
#
# COMPACT_ATOMS: atom_id res chain seq x y z
N MET A 1 -5.28 3.67 3.86
CA MET A 1 -4.74 4.88 3.21
C MET A 1 -3.25 4.73 2.86
N LEU A 2 -2.36 4.40 3.81
CA LEU A 2 -0.92 4.25 3.56
C LEU A 2 -0.56 3.22 2.48
N LEU A 3 -1.24 2.07 2.45
CA LEU A 3 -0.99 1.02 1.44
C LEU A 3 -1.38 1.45 0.01
N ILE A 4 -2.39 2.30 -0.14
CA ILE A 4 -2.84 2.82 -1.44
C ILE A 4 -1.79 3.80 -1.98
N ILE A 5 -1.29 4.69 -1.12
CA ILE A 5 -0.22 5.62 -1.47
C ILE A 5 1.06 4.86 -1.85
N ALA A 6 1.41 3.81 -1.09
CA ALA A 6 2.56 2.96 -1.41
C ALA A 6 2.41 2.26 -2.77
N ALA A 7 1.23 1.73 -3.07
CA ALA A 7 0.94 1.06 -4.35
C ALA A 7 1.02 2.03 -5.53
N LEU A 8 0.44 3.23 -5.40
CA LEU A 8 0.49 4.26 -6.44
C LEU A 8 1.91 4.76 -6.67
N CYS A 9 2.66 5.04 -5.60
CA CYS A 9 4.04 5.52 -5.66
C CYS A 9 4.97 4.47 -6.30
N SER A 10 4.80 3.20 -5.93
CA SER A 10 5.62 2.10 -6.45
C SER A 10 5.32 1.78 -7.91
N SER A 11 4.04 1.79 -8.30
CA SER A 11 3.64 1.55 -9.70
C SER A 11 4.04 2.70 -10.62
N LEU A 12 3.77 3.95 -10.23
CA LEU A 12 4.20 5.13 -10.99
C LEU A 12 5.72 5.17 -11.14
N GLY A 13 6.48 4.85 -10.09
CA GLY A 13 7.94 4.83 -10.13
C GLY A 13 8.49 3.77 -11.09
N ALA A 14 7.80 2.63 -11.21
CA ALA A 14 8.14 1.61 -12.21
C ALA A 14 7.86 2.08 -13.65
N PHE A 15 6.76 2.81 -13.88
CA PHE A 15 6.41 3.33 -15.21
C PHE A 15 7.27 4.51 -15.66
N THR A 16 7.60 5.43 -14.75
CA THR A 16 8.35 6.66 -15.08
C THR A 16 9.86 6.48 -14.97
N CYS A 17 10.35 5.28 -14.61
CA CYS A 17 11.76 5.00 -14.31
C CYS A 17 12.39 5.96 -13.29
N SER A 18 11.58 6.62 -12.45
CA SER A 18 12.07 7.59 -11.47
C SER A 18 12.52 6.89 -10.20
N PHE A 19 13.83 6.81 -10.00
CA PHE A 19 14.45 6.14 -8.85
C PHE A 19 13.93 6.66 -7.49
N LEU A 20 13.70 7.97 -7.38
CA LEU A 20 13.22 8.61 -6.16
C LEU A 20 11.82 8.11 -5.74
N LEU A 21 10.90 7.95 -6.69
CA LEU A 21 9.53 7.54 -6.39
C LEU A 21 9.48 6.08 -5.94
N THR A 22 10.29 5.22 -6.58
CA THR A 22 10.43 3.82 -6.16
C THR A 22 11.07 3.69 -4.77
N LEU A 23 12.08 4.52 -4.46
CA LEU A 23 12.67 4.56 -3.10
C LEU A 23 11.64 4.97 -2.05
N VAL A 24 10.85 6.02 -2.31
CA VAL A 24 9.77 6.44 -1.40
C VAL A 24 8.74 5.33 -1.23
N GLY A 25 8.39 4.61 -2.30
CA GLY A 25 7.53 3.42 -2.24
C GLY A 25 8.06 2.35 -1.30
N ILE A 26 9.34 1.97 -1.45
CA ILE A 26 9.99 0.98 -0.57
C ILE A 26 9.99 1.42 0.89
N MET A 27 10.35 2.68 1.17
CA MET A 27 10.37 3.20 2.53
C MET A 27 8.99 3.13 3.19
N ASN A 28 7.92 3.45 2.45
CA ASN A 28 6.55 3.33 2.95
C ASN A 28 6.18 1.86 3.24
N ILE A 29 6.59 0.91 2.39
CA ILE A 29 6.33 -0.52 2.61
C ILE A 29 7.08 -1.02 3.84
N LEU A 30 8.34 -0.60 4.06
CA LEU A 30 9.12 -0.97 5.25
C LEU A 30 8.50 -0.42 6.53
N ILE A 31 8.01 0.82 6.52
CA ILE A 31 7.28 1.40 7.66
C ILE A 31 5.99 0.63 7.92
N ALA A 32 5.22 0.30 6.87
CA ALA A 32 4.00 -0.48 7.00
C ALA A 32 4.27 -1.88 7.57
N PHE A 33 5.36 -2.53 7.16
CA PHE A 33 5.79 -3.83 7.69
C PHE A 33 6.14 -3.75 9.17
N ALA A 34 6.88 -2.72 9.60
CA ALA A 34 7.18 -2.51 11.01
C ALA A 34 5.91 -2.29 11.85
N LEU A 35 4.98 -1.46 11.37
CA LEU A 35 3.70 -1.21 12.05
C LEU A 35 2.83 -2.47 12.13
N ALA A 36 2.81 -3.29 11.08
CA ALA A 36 2.08 -4.55 11.05
C ALA A 36 2.57 -5.55 12.11
N ILE A 37 3.81 -5.43 12.57
CA ILE A 37 4.36 -6.28 13.65
C ILE A 37 4.15 -5.63 15.02
N VAL A 38 4.45 -4.33 15.15
CA VAL A 38 4.42 -3.64 16.43
C VAL A 38 3.00 -3.51 16.99
N LEU A 39 2.01 -3.19 16.15
CA LEU A 39 0.64 -2.96 16.59
C LEU A 39 0.00 -4.22 17.21
N PRO A 40 0.03 -5.42 16.58
CA PRO A 40 -0.50 -6.63 17.20
C PRO A 40 0.21 -7.00 18.50
N ILE A 41 1.52 -6.78 18.61
CA ILE A 41 2.27 -7.07 19.86
C ILE A 41 1.74 -6.20 21.01
N ILE A 42 1.60 -4.90 20.79
CA ILE A 42 1.07 -3.97 21.79
C ILE A 42 -0.36 -4.37 22.19
N LEU A 43 -1.20 -4.70 21.21
CA LEU A 43 -2.58 -5.14 21.45
C LEU A 43 -2.63 -6.44 22.25
N TYR A 44 -1.74 -7.40 21.94
CA TYR A 44 -1.65 -8.68 22.64
C TYR A 44 -1.24 -8.49 24.10
N MET A 45 -0.19 -7.71 24.35
CA MET A 45 0.30 -7.42 25.71
C MET A 45 -0.74 -6.71 26.56
N ASN A 46 -1.50 -5.78 25.98
CA ASN A 46 -2.45 -4.94 26.71
C ASN A 46 -3.89 -5.42 26.59
N ARG A 47 -4.13 -6.68 26.19
CA ARG A 47 -5.50 -7.19 25.93
C ARG A 47 -6.44 -7.02 27.13
N GLN A 48 -5.99 -7.37 28.34
CA GLN A 48 -6.84 -7.21 29.54
C GLN A 48 -7.18 -5.75 29.80
N SER A 49 -6.18 -4.87 29.75
CA SER A 49 -6.40 -3.43 29.93
C SER A 49 -7.30 -2.81 28.86
N LEU A 50 -7.30 -3.36 27.64
CA LEU A 50 -8.23 -2.94 26.59
C LEU A 50 -9.66 -3.37 26.90
N ILE A 51 -9.86 -4.61 27.37
CA ILE A 51 -11.17 -5.12 27.77
C ILE A 51 -11.73 -4.31 28.95
N ASP A 52 -10.91 -4.03 29.96
CA ASP A 52 -11.32 -3.25 31.13
C ASP A 52 -11.71 -1.80 30.75
N LYS A 53 -10.92 -1.18 29.87
CA LYS A 53 -11.25 0.15 29.33
C LYS A 53 -12.53 0.13 28.53
N LEU A 54 -12.73 -0.89 27.70
CA LEU A 54 -13.94 -1.05 26.91
C LEU A 54 -15.17 -1.20 27.80
N GLU A 55 -15.09 -2.02 28.85
CA GLU A 55 -16.17 -2.16 29.82
C GLU A 55 -16.51 -0.81 30.47
N LYS A 56 -15.49 -0.05 30.89
CA LYS A 56 -15.69 1.30 31.42
C LYS A 56 -16.33 2.25 30.40
N TYR A 57 -15.94 2.20 29.14
CA TYR A 57 -16.56 3.00 28.08
C TYR A 57 -18.03 2.59 27.84
N MET A 58 -18.35 1.30 27.90
CA MET A 58 -19.73 0.83 27.83
C MET A 58 -20.56 1.33 29.04
N GLN A 59 -20.00 1.30 30.25
CA GLN A 59 -20.63 1.85 31.46
C GLN A 59 -20.92 3.36 31.38
N ILE A 60 -20.06 4.12 30.69
CA ILE A 60 -20.27 5.56 30.48
C ILE A 60 -21.29 5.77 29.36
N SER A 61 -21.08 5.15 28.20
CA SER A 61 -21.92 5.36 27.02
C SER A 61 -23.37 4.93 27.20
N ILE A 62 -23.66 3.90 28.00
CA ILE A 62 -25.06 3.51 28.27
C ILE A 62 -25.84 4.61 29.01
N LYS A 63 -25.17 5.49 29.76
CA LYS A 63 -25.82 6.62 30.42
C LYS A 63 -26.25 7.69 29.40
N ASP A 64 -25.42 7.87 28.37
CA ASP A 64 -25.64 8.81 27.27
C ASP A 64 -26.63 8.27 26.22
N PHE A 65 -27.01 7.00 26.30
CA PHE A 65 -28.01 6.39 25.43
C PHE A 65 -29.39 7.03 25.65
N ASP A 66 -29.97 7.58 24.58
CA ASP A 66 -31.30 8.19 24.60
C ASP A 66 -32.38 7.33 23.92
N GLY A 67 -32.00 6.42 23.02
CA GLY A 67 -32.88 5.51 22.29
C GLY A 67 -33.91 6.19 21.37
N ILE A 68 -33.82 7.50 21.15
CA ILE A 68 -34.78 8.29 20.35
C ILE A 68 -34.06 8.93 19.17
N THR A 69 -32.90 9.54 19.41
CA THR A 69 -32.12 10.14 18.33
C THR A 69 -31.22 9.08 17.72
N GLU A 70 -31.07 9.10 16.40
CA GLU A 70 -30.10 8.26 15.68
C GLU A 70 -28.67 8.78 15.84
N ASN A 71 -28.29 9.08 17.08
CA ASN A 71 -26.92 9.43 17.41
C ASN A 71 -26.03 8.16 17.38
N PRO A 72 -24.71 8.30 17.26
CA PRO A 72 -23.81 7.14 17.19
C PRO A 72 -23.90 6.20 18.40
N VAL A 73 -24.23 6.71 19.59
CA VAL A 73 -24.37 5.91 20.81
C VAL A 73 -25.63 5.05 20.74
N THR A 74 -26.75 5.61 20.32
CA THR A 74 -28.03 4.91 20.13
C THR A 74 -27.92 3.85 19.05
N LEU A 75 -27.33 4.19 17.90
CA LEU A 75 -27.09 3.23 16.81
C LEU A 75 -26.20 2.07 17.28
N PHE A 76 -25.09 2.38 17.96
CA PHE A 76 -24.18 1.37 18.50
C PHE A 76 -24.90 0.40 19.45
N TRP A 77 -25.66 0.92 20.41
CA TRP A 77 -26.36 0.08 21.39
C TRP A 77 -27.48 -0.75 20.76
N ASN A 78 -28.25 -0.17 19.83
CA ASN A 78 -29.31 -0.88 19.12
C ASN A 78 -28.73 -2.04 18.31
N GLU A 79 -27.69 -1.79 17.50
CA GLU A 79 -27.03 -2.81 16.70
C GLU A 79 -26.40 -3.89 17.60
N LEU A 80 -25.73 -3.49 18.68
CA LEU A 80 -25.10 -4.42 19.62
C LEU A 80 -26.14 -5.39 20.22
N GLN A 81 -27.27 -4.87 20.68
CA GLN A 81 -28.29 -5.66 21.35
C GLN A 81 -29.02 -6.59 20.37
N GLU A 82 -29.34 -6.09 19.17
CA GLU A 82 -29.99 -6.88 18.13
C GLU A 82 -29.08 -7.99 17.63
N LYS A 83 -27.81 -7.67 17.35
CA LYS A 83 -26.83 -8.61 16.79
C LYS A 83 -26.45 -9.72 17.77
N TYR A 84 -26.28 -9.39 19.04
CA TYR A 84 -25.84 -10.35 20.06
C TYR A 84 -26.97 -10.85 20.96
N SER A 85 -28.22 -10.45 20.71
CA SER A 85 -29.39 -10.87 21.49
C SER A 85 -29.15 -10.70 23.00
N CYS A 86 -28.64 -9.54 23.38
CA CYS A 86 -28.27 -9.18 24.74
C CYS A 86 -28.95 -7.85 25.13
N CYS A 87 -28.94 -7.52 26.42
CA CYS A 87 -29.50 -6.26 26.90
C CYS A 87 -28.60 -5.64 27.98
N GLY A 88 -28.24 -4.37 27.77
CA GLY A 88 -27.51 -3.58 28.76
C GLY A 88 -26.17 -4.20 29.19
N LEU A 89 -25.77 -3.88 30.43
CA LEU A 89 -24.55 -4.36 31.06
C LEU A 89 -24.90 -5.51 32.00
N ASN A 90 -24.61 -5.39 33.30
CA ASN A 90 -24.84 -6.49 34.25
C ASN A 90 -26.28 -6.49 34.80
N ASN A 91 -26.96 -5.35 34.81
CA ASN A 91 -28.33 -5.24 35.31
C ASN A 91 -29.11 -4.29 34.42
N SER A 92 -29.63 -4.83 33.31
CA SER A 92 -30.33 -4.10 32.25
C SER A 92 -31.28 -3.01 32.77
N ILE A 93 -32.17 -3.37 33.71
CA ILE A 93 -33.16 -2.42 34.25
C ILE A 93 -32.47 -1.26 34.99
N THR A 94 -31.45 -1.56 35.80
CA THR A 94 -30.70 -0.53 36.54
C THR A 94 -29.84 0.32 35.61
N ASP A 95 -29.28 -0.29 34.57
CA ASP A 95 -28.43 0.37 33.59
C ASP A 95 -29.22 1.46 32.84
N TYR A 96 -30.40 1.13 32.32
CA TYR A 96 -31.26 2.10 31.65
C TYR A 96 -31.97 3.05 32.61
N ARG A 97 -32.29 2.62 33.83
CA ARG A 97 -32.90 3.52 34.82
C ARG A 97 -32.04 4.75 35.10
N ASN A 98 -30.72 4.62 34.97
CA ASN A 98 -29.76 5.70 35.19
C ASN A 98 -29.30 6.39 33.89
N SER A 99 -29.96 6.15 32.75
CA SER A 99 -29.61 6.76 31.46
C SER A 99 -30.63 7.80 30.98
N TYR A 100 -30.25 8.60 29.98
CA TYR A 100 -31.18 9.56 29.35
C TYR A 100 -32.40 8.88 28.74
N PHE A 101 -32.27 7.66 28.24
CA PHE A 101 -33.38 6.87 27.71
C PHE A 101 -34.54 6.77 28.70
N ARG A 102 -34.28 6.48 29.98
CA ARG A 102 -35.35 6.41 30.99
C ARG A 102 -36.02 7.76 31.19
N ASN A 103 -35.22 8.83 31.26
CA ASN A 103 -35.74 10.18 31.47
C ASN A 103 -36.62 10.66 30.31
N LEU A 104 -36.28 10.26 29.09
CA LEU A 104 -36.97 10.72 27.88
C LEU A 104 -38.17 9.85 27.51
N THR A 105 -38.05 8.52 27.64
CA THR A 105 -39.08 7.59 27.18
C THR A 105 -39.97 7.04 28.29
N GLY A 106 -39.51 7.08 29.54
CA GLY A 106 -40.19 6.42 30.67
C GLY A 106 -40.22 4.89 30.61
N ARG A 107 -39.56 4.27 29.62
CA ARG A 107 -39.53 2.81 29.41
C ARG A 107 -38.42 2.16 30.25
N ASP A 108 -38.59 0.88 30.57
CA ASP A 108 -37.62 0.09 31.36
C ASP A 108 -36.41 -0.33 30.52
N VAL A 109 -36.62 -0.69 29.25
CA VAL A 109 -35.57 -1.11 28.30
C VAL A 109 -35.89 -0.64 26.87
N PRO A 110 -34.88 -0.45 26.00
CA PRO A 110 -35.10 -0.12 24.60
C PRO A 110 -35.72 -1.29 23.83
N GLN A 111 -36.28 -1.01 22.65
CA GLN A 111 -36.93 -2.03 21.82
C GLN A 111 -35.93 -3.05 21.25
N SER A 112 -34.67 -2.64 21.03
CA SER A 112 -33.56 -3.49 20.63
C SER A 112 -33.24 -4.61 21.64
N CYS A 113 -33.65 -4.46 22.91
CA CYS A 113 -33.54 -5.52 23.92
C CYS A 113 -34.63 -6.61 23.82
N CYS A 114 -35.53 -6.52 22.85
CA CYS A 114 -36.75 -7.33 22.83
C CYS A 114 -36.78 -8.34 21.71
N ARG A 115 -37.43 -9.49 21.97
CA ARG A 115 -37.46 -10.61 21.03
C ARG A 115 -38.43 -10.41 19.86
N ALA A 116 -39.51 -9.65 20.05
CA ALA A 116 -40.52 -9.35 19.01
C ALA A 116 -41.63 -8.40 19.48
N ASN A 117 -41.93 -8.35 20.78
CA ASN A 117 -43.10 -7.65 21.31
C ASN A 117 -42.72 -6.26 21.83
N ILE A 118 -43.23 -5.19 21.22
CA ILE A 118 -42.96 -3.78 21.64
C ILE A 118 -43.33 -3.51 23.11
N LEU A 119 -44.30 -4.24 23.67
CA LEU A 119 -44.73 -4.08 25.07
C LEU A 119 -43.65 -4.52 26.08
N CYS A 120 -42.64 -5.28 25.64
CA CYS A 120 -41.45 -5.61 26.45
C CYS A 120 -40.76 -4.37 27.04
N SER A 121 -40.82 -3.22 26.35
CA SER A 121 -40.05 -2.04 26.75
C SER A 121 -40.60 -1.43 28.02
N ILE A 122 -41.87 -1.71 28.34
CA ILE A 122 -42.55 -1.20 29.54
C ILE A 122 -42.56 -2.26 30.65
N SER A 123 -42.69 -3.54 30.30
CA SER A 123 -42.71 -4.65 31.25
C SER A 123 -41.86 -5.81 30.75
N PRO A 124 -40.52 -5.68 30.84
CA PRO A 124 -39.61 -6.70 30.34
C PRO A 124 -39.60 -7.94 31.24
N THR A 125 -39.61 -9.10 30.62
CA THR A 125 -39.47 -10.40 31.26
C THR A 125 -38.44 -11.24 30.51
N LYS A 126 -37.88 -12.28 31.14
CA LYS A 126 -36.93 -13.19 30.50
C LYS A 126 -37.49 -13.95 29.29
N THR A 127 -38.83 -13.99 29.15
CA THR A 127 -39.49 -14.65 28.02
C THR A 127 -39.66 -13.73 26.82
N ASN A 128 -39.95 -12.43 27.05
CA ASN A 128 -40.21 -11.47 25.97
C ASN A 128 -38.99 -10.61 25.58
N SER A 129 -37.91 -10.66 26.37
CA SER A 129 -36.73 -9.80 26.21
C SER A 129 -35.43 -10.53 26.60
N TYR A 130 -34.29 -9.87 26.37
CA TYR A 130 -32.95 -10.36 26.69
C TYR A 130 -32.39 -9.78 27.99
N ILE A 131 -33.24 -9.34 28.92
CA ILE A 131 -32.81 -8.64 30.15
C ILE A 131 -31.87 -9.45 31.06
N ASP A 132 -31.87 -10.78 30.93
CA ASP A 132 -31.04 -11.71 31.67
C ASP A 132 -29.69 -12.00 30.99
N ILE A 133 -29.45 -11.45 29.80
CA ILE A 133 -28.23 -11.67 29.01
C ILE A 133 -27.46 -10.36 28.91
N SER A 134 -26.32 -10.28 29.60
CA SER A 134 -25.42 -9.13 29.54
C SER A 134 -24.72 -9.01 28.19
N CYS A 135 -24.55 -7.78 27.66
CA CYS A 135 -23.76 -7.54 26.46
C CYS A 135 -22.24 -7.57 26.69
N ILE A 136 -21.76 -7.35 27.91
CA ILE A 136 -20.32 -7.36 28.23
C ILE A 136 -19.63 -8.67 27.80
N PRO A 137 -20.10 -9.87 28.23
CA PRO A 137 -19.47 -11.13 27.83
C PRO A 137 -19.57 -11.40 26.33
N GLN A 138 -20.64 -10.94 25.67
CA GLN A 138 -20.81 -11.11 24.21
C GLN A 138 -19.78 -10.31 23.44
N VAL A 139 -19.56 -9.04 23.83
CA VAL A 139 -18.52 -8.18 23.25
C VAL A 139 -17.13 -8.76 23.52
N LYS A 140 -16.87 -9.26 24.72
CA LYS A 140 -15.59 -9.89 25.07
C LYS A 140 -15.33 -11.13 24.21
N HIS A 141 -16.32 -12.01 24.07
CA HIS A 141 -16.22 -13.20 23.23
C HIS A 141 -16.04 -12.84 21.74
N PHE A 142 -16.72 -11.79 21.28
CA PHE A 142 -16.56 -11.29 19.92
C PHE A 142 -15.13 -10.77 19.68
N ILE A 143 -14.56 -10.01 20.62
CA ILE A 143 -13.17 -9.54 20.53
C ILE A 143 -12.22 -10.74 20.50
N ASP A 144 -12.42 -11.72 21.36
CA ASP A 144 -11.54 -12.89 21.44
C ASP A 144 -11.59 -13.76 20.19
N SER A 145 -12.77 -14.01 19.66
CA SER A 145 -12.94 -14.76 18.42
C SER A 145 -12.42 -13.99 17.21
N THR A 146 -12.68 -12.67 17.15
CA THR A 146 -12.18 -11.82 16.07
C THR A 146 -10.66 -11.72 16.11
N MET A 147 -10.03 -11.63 17.28
CA MET A 147 -8.56 -11.60 17.42
C MET A 147 -7.90 -12.83 16.75
N GLN A 148 -8.50 -14.02 16.85
CA GLN A 148 -7.98 -15.21 16.18
C GLN A 148 -8.04 -15.08 14.65
N ILE A 149 -9.18 -14.64 14.11
CA ILE A 149 -9.38 -14.45 12.67
C ILE A 149 -8.43 -13.36 12.14
N THR A 150 -8.30 -12.27 12.89
CA THR A 150 -7.42 -11.13 12.53
C THR A 150 -5.97 -11.57 12.49
N THR A 151 -5.53 -12.41 13.43
CA THR A 151 -4.16 -12.95 13.46
C THR A 151 -3.83 -13.74 12.19
N ILE A 152 -4.76 -14.54 11.68
CA ILE A 152 -4.56 -15.29 10.43
C ILE A 152 -4.42 -14.33 9.24
N GLY A 153 -5.29 -13.31 9.18
CA GLY A 153 -5.22 -12.27 8.16
C GLY A 153 -3.90 -11.50 8.19
N ASP A 154 -3.42 -11.16 9.39
CA ASP A 154 -2.16 -10.44 9.58
C ASP A 154 -0.96 -11.28 9.12
N ILE A 155 -0.94 -12.58 9.41
CA ILE A 155 0.11 -13.49 8.94
C ILE A 155 0.13 -13.56 7.40
N LEU A 156 -1.04 -13.71 6.77
CA LEU A 156 -1.14 -13.73 5.31
C LEU A 156 -0.66 -12.40 4.70
N LEU A 157 -1.03 -11.27 5.30
CA LEU A 157 -0.58 -9.95 4.88
C LEU A 157 0.94 -9.81 5.00
N LEU A 158 1.55 -10.28 6.09
CA LEU A 158 3.01 -10.25 6.27
C LEU A 158 3.74 -11.08 5.21
N ILE A 159 3.21 -12.25 4.86
CA ILE A 159 3.78 -13.09 3.78
C ILE A 159 3.71 -12.36 2.43
N LEU A 160 2.57 -11.74 2.11
CA LEU A 160 2.42 -10.97 0.87
C LEU A 160 3.38 -9.79 0.81
N LEU A 161 3.55 -9.04 1.91
CA LEU A 161 4.51 -7.95 2.00
C LEU A 161 5.95 -8.43 1.81
N PHE A 162 6.30 -9.60 2.38
CA PHE A 162 7.63 -10.18 2.23
C PHE A 162 7.94 -10.57 0.78
N ILE A 163 6.98 -11.17 0.07
CA ILE A 163 7.12 -11.52 -1.35
C ILE A 163 7.33 -10.25 -2.20
N VAL A 164 6.58 -9.18 -1.92
CA VAL A 164 6.72 -7.90 -2.62
C VAL A 164 8.10 -7.29 -2.38
N LEU A 165 8.60 -7.32 -1.13
CA LEU A 165 9.94 -6.83 -0.79
C LEU A 165 11.04 -7.59 -1.55
N ILE A 166 10.95 -8.93 -1.64
CA ILE A 166 11.89 -9.74 -2.41
C ILE A 166 11.81 -9.39 -3.91
N SER A 167 10.59 -9.30 -4.44
CA SER A 167 10.35 -9.01 -5.86
C SER A 167 10.96 -7.67 -6.27
N ILE A 168 10.76 -6.63 -5.45
CA ILE A 168 11.35 -5.31 -5.67
C ILE A 168 12.88 -5.39 -5.57
N GLY A 169 13.42 -6.08 -4.55
CA GLY A 169 14.86 -6.28 -4.40
C GLY A 169 15.52 -6.93 -5.62
N LEU A 170 14.92 -8.00 -6.16
CA LEU A 170 15.38 -8.66 -7.39
C LEU A 170 15.30 -7.72 -8.60
N PHE A 171 14.23 -6.94 -8.72
CA PHE A 171 14.08 -5.95 -9.79
C PHE A 171 15.19 -4.88 -9.75
N PHE A 172 15.54 -4.38 -8.57
CA PHE A 172 16.66 -3.44 -8.42
C PHE A 172 18.01 -4.05 -8.79
N ILE A 173 18.25 -5.31 -8.42
CA ILE A 173 19.47 -6.03 -8.79
C ILE A 173 19.56 -6.17 -10.31
N HIS A 174 18.46 -6.54 -10.98
CA HIS A 174 18.39 -6.64 -12.45
C HIS A 174 18.60 -5.29 -13.16
N ILE A 175 18.03 -4.19 -12.65
CA ILE A 175 18.28 -2.86 -13.20
C ILE A 175 19.75 -2.48 -13.05
N LYS A 176 20.34 -2.74 -11.87
CA LYS A 176 21.74 -2.42 -11.62
C LYS A 176 22.66 -3.20 -12.55
N SER A 177 22.41 -4.50 -12.74
CA SER A 177 23.21 -5.33 -13.64
C SER A 177 23.08 -4.88 -15.10
N ALA A 178 21.86 -4.59 -15.57
CA ALA A 178 21.64 -4.08 -16.92
C ALA A 178 22.33 -2.72 -17.17
N LYS A 179 22.27 -1.81 -16.19
CA LYS A 179 22.93 -0.50 -16.28
C LYS A 179 24.45 -0.63 -16.28
N GLN A 180 25.00 -1.58 -15.54
CA GLN A 180 26.43 -1.84 -15.51
C GLN A 180 26.95 -2.34 -16.87
N THR A 181 26.25 -3.30 -17.49
CA THR A 181 26.61 -3.79 -18.83
C THR A 181 26.58 -2.68 -19.90
N LEU A 182 25.61 -1.76 -19.82
CA LEU A 182 25.57 -0.59 -20.71
C LEU A 182 26.73 0.37 -20.47
N ASN A 183 27.12 0.59 -19.21
CA ASN A 183 28.23 1.48 -18.87
C ASN A 183 29.58 0.94 -19.38
N GLU A 184 29.81 -0.37 -19.20
CA GLU A 184 31.00 -1.05 -19.73
C GLU A 184 31.05 -1.00 -21.27
N HIS A 185 29.90 -1.20 -21.94
CA HIS A 185 29.81 -1.08 -23.39
C HIS A 185 30.09 0.35 -23.88
N ASN A 186 29.50 1.36 -23.23
CA ASN A 186 29.72 2.77 -23.58
C ASN A 186 31.19 3.16 -23.38
N GLU A 187 31.83 2.71 -22.29
CA GLU A 187 33.25 2.96 -22.04
C GLU A 187 34.13 2.34 -23.13
N PHE A 188 33.83 1.12 -23.56
CA PHE A 188 34.54 0.46 -24.66
C PHE A 188 34.42 1.22 -25.98
N VAL A 189 33.21 1.66 -26.33
CA VAL A 189 32.96 2.42 -27.57
C VAL A 189 33.68 3.78 -27.55
N ILE A 190 33.69 4.48 -26.42
CA ILE A 190 34.41 5.76 -26.28
C ILE A 190 35.92 5.56 -26.47
N LYS A 191 36.49 4.51 -25.84
CA LYS A 191 37.92 4.20 -25.98
C LYS A 191 38.30 3.89 -27.43
N SER A 192 37.50 3.12 -28.17
CA SER A 192 37.79 2.79 -29.57
C SER A 192 37.70 4.00 -30.51
N MET A 193 36.75 4.91 -30.25
CA MET A 193 36.66 6.18 -30.99
C MET A 193 37.85 7.10 -30.71
N LEU A 194 38.32 7.18 -29.46
CA LEU A 194 39.49 8.00 -29.13
C LEU A 194 40.76 7.48 -29.81
N THR A 195 40.99 6.15 -29.83
CA THR A 195 42.16 5.57 -30.50
C THR A 195 42.15 5.80 -32.01
N THR A 196 40.97 5.81 -32.64
CA THR A 196 40.85 6.08 -34.08
C THR A 196 41.09 7.55 -34.39
N LEU A 197 40.67 8.47 -33.51
CA LEU A 197 40.97 9.89 -33.63
C LEU A 197 42.48 10.19 -33.45
N GLU A 198 43.13 9.59 -32.45
CA GLU A 198 44.58 9.73 -32.26
C GLU A 198 45.39 9.20 -33.46
N GLN A 199 44.92 8.13 -34.09
CA GLN A 199 45.55 7.58 -35.28
C GLN A 199 45.39 8.51 -36.49
N TYR A 200 44.23 9.15 -36.64
CA TYR A 200 43.99 10.14 -37.69
C TYR A 200 44.81 11.42 -37.50
N GLU A 201 44.96 11.89 -36.25
CA GLU A 201 45.80 13.05 -35.93
C GLU A 201 47.28 12.81 -36.25
N LYS A 202 47.79 11.59 -36.03
CA LYS A 202 49.15 11.21 -36.43
C LYS A 202 49.35 11.23 -37.95
N GLU A 203 48.34 10.82 -38.72
CA GLU A 203 48.40 10.89 -40.19
C GLU A 203 48.35 12.34 -40.71
N LEU A 204 47.59 13.22 -40.06
CA LEU A 204 47.53 14.65 -40.40
C LEU A 204 48.78 15.44 -39.97
N GLY A 205 49.39 15.12 -38.83
CA GLY A 205 50.63 15.73 -38.35
C GLY A 205 51.85 15.41 -39.22
N GLY A 206 51.73 14.47 -40.16
CA GLY A 206 52.77 14.10 -41.12
C GLY A 206 52.72 14.86 -42.46
N VAL A 207 51.68 15.65 -42.74
CA VAL A 207 51.55 16.37 -44.02
C VAL A 207 52.23 17.74 -43.92
N LYS A 208 53.48 17.83 -44.38
CA LYS A 208 54.13 19.11 -44.70
C LYS A 208 53.34 19.80 -45.81
N SER A 209 53.06 21.09 -45.63
CA SER A 209 52.47 21.97 -46.65
C SER A 209 53.23 21.85 -47.98
N PRO A 210 52.56 21.60 -49.12
CA PRO A 210 53.22 21.62 -50.41
C PRO A 210 53.57 23.07 -50.78
N PRO A 211 54.69 23.32 -51.49
CA PRO A 211 55.04 24.65 -51.95
C PRO A 211 54.04 25.11 -53.01
N SER A 212 53.70 26.39 -52.97
CA SER A 212 52.96 27.08 -54.01
C SER A 212 53.82 27.17 -55.27
N ASP A 213 53.45 26.45 -56.32
CA ASP A 213 53.89 26.80 -57.68
C ASP A 213 52.73 26.64 -58.67
N GLU A 214 52.54 27.72 -59.44
CA GLU A 214 51.61 27.84 -60.55
C GLU A 214 52.01 26.91 -61.70
N THR A 215 51.05 26.21 -62.32
CA THR A 215 50.83 26.26 -63.79
C THR A 215 49.74 25.28 -64.28
N ASN A 216 48.72 25.87 -64.91
CA ASN A 216 47.93 25.47 -66.07
C ASN A 216 47.54 24.00 -66.39
N PHE A 217 46.21 23.82 -66.40
CA PHE A 217 45.35 23.54 -67.57
C PHE A 217 45.61 22.31 -68.46
N HIS A 218 44.55 21.49 -68.55
CA HIS A 218 44.30 20.32 -69.42
C HIS A 218 45.08 19.02 -69.13
N ASP A 219 44.51 18.15 -68.31
CA ASP A 219 43.95 16.89 -68.83
C ASP A 219 43.00 16.27 -67.80
N LYS A 220 41.81 15.87 -68.25
CA LYS A 220 40.75 15.31 -67.42
C LYS A 220 40.69 13.83 -67.73
N GLN A 221 40.78 13.01 -66.68
CA GLN A 221 40.56 11.55 -66.64
C GLN A 221 41.76 10.67 -66.95
N ARG A 222 42.46 10.20 -65.90
CA ARG A 222 42.68 8.76 -65.65
C ARG A 222 43.32 8.48 -64.27
N ILE A 223 42.54 8.49 -63.19
CA ILE A 223 42.79 7.61 -62.03
C ILE A 223 41.43 7.11 -61.53
N GLN A 224 41.06 5.89 -61.92
CA GLN A 224 40.08 5.09 -61.19
C GLN A 224 40.83 4.36 -60.07
N GLY A 225 40.30 4.41 -58.84
CA GLY A 225 40.66 3.48 -57.79
C GLY A 225 40.57 4.07 -56.39
N ILE A 226 39.58 3.59 -55.63
CA ILE A 226 39.44 3.68 -54.15
C ILE A 226 38.82 4.99 -53.62
N LEU A 227 37.48 5.07 -53.62
CA LEU A 227 36.67 5.19 -52.37
C LEU A 227 35.16 5.20 -52.72
N PRO A 228 34.36 4.33 -52.09
CA PRO A 228 33.21 4.86 -51.39
C PRO A 228 33.11 4.20 -50.02
N ILE A 229 33.38 4.94 -48.94
CA ILE A 229 32.88 4.56 -47.63
C ILE A 229 31.60 5.37 -47.44
N THR A 230 30.48 4.76 -47.82
CA THR A 230 29.17 5.19 -47.37
C THR A 230 29.18 5.21 -45.84
N PRO A 231 28.58 6.20 -45.16
CA PRO A 231 28.36 6.10 -43.73
C PRO A 231 27.34 4.99 -43.52
N THR A 232 27.80 3.82 -43.08
CA THR A 232 26.93 2.80 -42.50
C THR A 232 26.34 3.43 -41.24
N VAL A 233 25.14 3.97 -41.38
CA VAL A 233 24.26 4.29 -40.25
C VAL A 233 24.04 2.96 -39.52
N VAL A 234 24.81 2.74 -38.45
CA VAL A 234 24.53 1.66 -37.49
C VAL A 234 23.22 2.04 -36.83
N ARG A 235 22.12 1.51 -37.36
CA ARG A 235 20.79 1.61 -36.76
C ARG A 235 20.88 0.93 -35.40
N VAL A 236 21.02 1.72 -34.34
CA VAL A 236 20.86 1.26 -32.97
C VAL A 236 19.47 0.65 -32.86
N LYS A 237 19.42 -0.68 -32.71
CA LYS A 237 18.17 -1.37 -32.41
C LYS A 237 17.87 -1.06 -30.95
N SER A 238 16.96 -0.11 -30.72
CA SER A 238 16.36 0.14 -29.41
C SER A 238 16.03 -1.19 -28.74
N PRO A 239 16.31 -1.37 -27.43
CA PRO A 239 15.71 -2.47 -26.71
C PRO A 239 14.19 -2.33 -26.84
N ARG A 240 13.54 -3.33 -27.43
CA ARG A 240 12.08 -3.41 -27.43
C ARG A 240 11.66 -3.54 -25.97
N ILE A 241 11.10 -2.46 -25.41
CA ILE A 241 10.23 -2.55 -24.25
C ILE A 241 9.09 -3.46 -24.67
N ILE A 242 8.96 -4.59 -23.98
CA ILE A 242 7.95 -5.61 -24.26
C ILE A 242 6.59 -5.00 -23.90
N ASN A 243 5.75 -4.76 -24.91
CA ASN A 243 4.32 -4.52 -24.72
C ASN A 243 3.67 -5.81 -24.22
N TYR A 244 3.40 -5.88 -22.92
CA TYR A 244 2.41 -6.81 -22.35
C TYR A 244 1.13 -6.05 -22.08
N LEU A 245 0.30 -5.85 -23.11
CA LEU A 245 -1.15 -5.65 -22.99
C LEU A 245 -1.80 -6.26 -24.23
N GLY A 246 -2.16 -7.54 -24.12
CA GLY A 246 -3.07 -8.21 -25.03
C GLY A 246 -4.50 -7.92 -24.58
N PHE A 247 -5.17 -7.00 -25.29
CA PHE A 247 -6.62 -6.93 -25.35
C PHE A 247 -7.04 -7.44 -26.74
N ASN A 248 -7.62 -8.63 -26.76
CA ASN A 248 -8.62 -9.10 -27.70
C ASN A 248 -9.46 -10.14 -26.96
#